data_AF-A0A2Z2KPI0-F1
#
_entry.id   AF-A0A2Z2KPI0-F1
#
_cell.length_a   1.000
_cell.length_b   1.000
_cell.length_c   1.000
_cell.angle_alpha   90.00
_cell.angle_beta   90.00
_cell.angle_gamma   90.00
#
_symmetry.space_group_name_H-M   'P 1'
#
loop_
_entity.id
_entity.type
_entity.pdbx_description
1 polymer ?
#
loop_
_entity_poly.entity_id
_entity_poly.type
_entity_poly.pdbx_seq_one_letter_code
_entity_poly.pdbx_strand_id
1 'polypeptide(L)'
;MRKLMFNMLGSFTQFERDLIVERTTEGRKRAKAKGTHMERPAQDASIIKRALKLYAERESNRLTVSEIIKSTGHPLCQRSVVY
;
A
#
# COMPACT_ATOMS: atom_id res chain seq x y z
N MET A 1 -29.72 13.18 -31.74
CA MET A 1 -29.84 11.79 -31.24
C MET A 1 -28.54 11.19 -30.66
N ARG A 2 -27.38 11.23 -31.35
CA ARG A 2 -26.14 10.54 -30.90
C ARG A 2 -25.63 10.88 -29.49
N LYS A 3 -25.63 12.15 -29.08
CA LYS A 3 -25.16 12.57 -27.72
C LYS A 3 -26.06 12.07 -26.58
N LEU A 4 -27.37 12.01 -26.80
CA LEU A 4 -28.32 11.62 -25.75
C LEU A 4 -28.17 10.12 -25.41
N MET A 5 -28.06 9.27 -26.42
CA MET A 5 -27.85 7.83 -26.22
C MET A 5 -26.51 7.54 -25.53
N PHE A 6 -25.45 8.27 -25.89
CA PHE A 6 -24.15 8.13 -25.25
C PHE A 6 -24.20 8.53 -23.76
N ASN A 7 -24.88 9.61 -23.42
CA ASN A 7 -25.06 10.04 -22.04
C ASN A 7 -25.91 9.06 -21.22
N MET A 8 -26.95 8.50 -21.83
CA MET A 8 -27.81 7.50 -21.18
C MET A 8 -27.00 6.23 -20.86
N LEU A 9 -26.23 5.73 -21.83
CA LEU A 9 -25.33 4.59 -21.61
C LEU A 9 -24.25 4.90 -20.55
N GLY A 10 -23.68 6.10 -20.56
CA GLY A 10 -22.75 6.54 -19.51
C GLY A 10 -23.38 6.63 -18.11
N SER A 11 -24.66 6.95 -18.03
CA SER A 11 -25.39 6.97 -16.75
C SER A 11 -25.60 5.56 -16.20
N PHE A 12 -25.87 4.58 -17.07
CA PHE A 12 -25.99 3.18 -16.67
C PHE A 12 -24.67 2.60 -16.17
N THR A 13 -23.55 2.86 -16.87
CA THR A 13 -22.24 2.36 -16.42
C THR A 13 -21.82 2.94 -15.07
N GLN A 14 -22.18 4.21 -14.81
CA GLN A 14 -21.93 4.83 -13.52
C GLN A 14 -22.76 4.17 -12.41
N PHE A 15 -24.05 3.91 -12.66
CA PHE A 15 -24.92 3.21 -11.72
C PHE A 15 -24.42 1.79 -11.38
N GLU A 16 -23.98 1.03 -12.38
CA GLU A 16 -23.40 -0.31 -12.16
C GLU A 16 -22.14 -0.26 -11.30
N ARG A 17 -21.27 0.74 -11.55
CA ARG A 17 -20.06 0.95 -10.75
C ARG A 17 -20.41 1.26 -9.30
N ASP A 18 -21.39 2.12 -9.07
CA ASP A 18 -21.82 2.50 -7.72
C ASP A 18 -22.40 1.29 -6.96
N LEU A 19 -23.19 0.44 -7.63
CA LEU A 19 -23.71 -0.80 -7.04
C LEU A 19 -22.59 -1.78 -6.64
N ILE A 20 -21.54 -1.91 -7.45
CA ILE A 20 -20.37 -2.75 -7.13
C ILE A 20 -19.61 -2.17 -5.93
N VAL A 21 -19.43 -0.85 -5.89
CA VAL A 21 -18.76 -0.17 -4.77
C VAL A 21 -19.55 -0.41 -3.47
N GLU A 22 -20.87 -0.23 -3.48
CA GLU A 22 -21.71 -0.47 -2.30
C GLU A 22 -21.51 -1.89 -1.76
N ARG A 23 -21.68 -2.91 -2.60
CA ARG A 23 -21.53 -4.32 -2.19
C ARG A 23 -20.12 -4.64 -1.66
N THR A 24 -19.08 -4.12 -2.31
CA THR A 24 -17.70 -4.36 -1.86
C THR A 24 -17.40 -3.64 -0.54
N THR A 25 -17.99 -2.47 -0.30
CA THR A 25 -17.84 -1.75 0.98
C THR A 25 -18.56 -2.48 2.11
N GLU A 26 -19.75 -3.02 1.88
CA GLU A 26 -20.47 -3.86 2.86
C GLU A 26 -19.69 -5.12 3.19
N GLY A 27 -19.17 -5.82 2.17
CA GLY A 27 -18.30 -6.98 2.33
C GLY A 27 -17.05 -6.65 3.15
N ARG A 28 -16.41 -5.51 2.86
CA ARG A 28 -15.25 -5.02 3.61
C ARG A 28 -15.59 -4.73 5.07
N LYS A 29 -16.73 -4.09 5.36
CA LYS A 29 -17.19 -3.83 6.73
C LYS A 29 -17.42 -5.13 7.49
N ARG A 30 -18.06 -6.13 6.86
CA ARG A 30 -18.27 -7.47 7.45
C ARG A 30 -16.95 -8.19 7.76
N ALA A 31 -16.01 -8.16 6.82
CA ALA A 31 -14.71 -8.78 7.00
C ALA A 31 -13.89 -8.09 8.11
N LYS A 32 -13.93 -6.75 8.17
CA LYS A 32 -13.32 -5.97 9.25
C LYS A 32 -13.94 -6.32 10.62
N ALA A 33 -15.26 -6.46 10.69
CA ALA A 33 -15.96 -6.88 11.92
C ALA A 33 -15.59 -8.32 12.35
N LYS A 34 -15.29 -9.21 11.39
CA LYS A 34 -14.76 -10.55 11.64
C LYS A 34 -13.29 -10.54 12.12
N GLY A 35 -12.60 -9.40 12.04
CA GLY A 35 -11.19 -9.27 12.41
C GLY A 35 -10.20 -9.71 11.33
N THR A 36 -10.62 -9.80 10.06
CA THR A 36 -9.68 -10.13 8.97
C THR A 36 -8.71 -8.96 8.75
N HIS A 37 -7.40 -9.23 8.82
CA HIS A 37 -6.37 -8.24 8.53
C HIS A 37 -6.35 -7.94 7.01
N MET A 38 -6.73 -6.71 6.65
CA MET A 38 -6.87 -6.24 5.26
C MET A 38 -5.76 -5.27 4.83
N GLU A 39 -4.88 -4.90 5.75
CA GLU A 39 -3.85 -3.90 5.52
C GLU A 39 -2.65 -4.52 4.79
N ARG A 40 -1.73 -3.67 4.36
CA ARG A 40 -0.46 -4.15 3.80
C ARG A 40 0.25 -4.98 4.89
N PRO A 41 0.72 -6.20 4.59
CA PRO A 41 1.44 -6.99 5.58
C PRO A 41 2.63 -6.19 6.10
N ALA A 42 2.76 -6.16 7.43
CA ALA A 42 3.88 -5.53 8.10
C ALA A 42 5.17 -6.23 7.67
N GLN A 43 6.20 -5.43 7.43
CA GLN A 43 7.53 -5.99 7.16
C GLN A 43 8.12 -6.51 8.47
N ASP A 44 9.00 -7.52 8.37
CA ASP A 44 9.64 -8.09 9.54
C ASP A 44 10.40 -7.01 10.33
N ALA A 45 10.09 -6.93 11.62
CA ALA A 45 10.72 -6.01 12.56
C ALA A 45 12.23 -6.25 12.66
N SER A 46 12.72 -7.46 12.39
CA SER A 46 14.15 -7.76 12.39
C SER A 46 14.91 -6.97 11.31
N ILE A 47 14.33 -6.88 10.10
CA ILE A 47 14.89 -6.16 8.95
C ILE A 47 14.93 -4.66 9.24
N ILE A 48 13.85 -4.14 9.81
CA ILE A 48 13.74 -2.73 10.19
C ILE A 48 14.79 -2.37 11.26
N LYS A 49 14.88 -3.18 12.33
CA LYS A 49 15.88 -2.98 13.39
C LYS A 49 17.31 -3.04 12.85
N ARG A 50 17.60 -3.98 11.94
CA ARG A 50 18.90 -4.10 11.29
C ARG A 50 19.23 -2.85 10.47
N ALA A 51 18.28 -2.34 9.69
CA ALA A 51 18.46 -1.12 8.89
C ALA A 51 18.70 0.11 9.79
N LEU A 52 17.95 0.26 10.88
CA LEU A 52 18.14 1.33 11.86
C LEU A 52 19.50 1.27 12.55
N LYS A 53 19.96 0.06 12.91
CA LYS A 53 21.30 -0.13 13.51
C LYS A 53 22.41 0.29 12.54
N LEU A 54 22.34 -0.15 11.28
CA LEU A 54 23.31 0.23 10.25
C LEU A 54 23.29 1.73 9.95
N TYR A 55 22.12 2.38 10.06
CA TYR A 55 21.99 3.82 9.92
C TYR A 55 22.61 4.57 11.10
N ALA A 56 22.43 4.10 12.34
CA ALA A 56 23.07 4.68 13.52
C ALA A 56 24.60 4.54 13.49
N GLU A 57 25.11 3.41 12.99
CA GLU A 57 26.55 3.13 12.84
C GLU A 57 27.15 3.72 11.55
N ARG A 58 26.48 4.69 10.92
CA ARG A 58 26.93 5.25 9.63
C ARG A 58 28.29 5.92 9.71
N GLU A 59 28.66 6.48 10.87
CA GLU A 59 29.99 7.08 11.09
C GLU A 59 31.13 6.06 11.01
N SER A 60 30.92 4.83 11.50
CA SER A 60 31.92 3.76 11.44
C SER A 60 31.89 3.01 10.11
N ASN A 61 30.69 2.72 9.60
CA ASN A 61 30.51 1.81 8.47
C ASN A 61 30.58 2.53 7.10
N ARG A 62 30.48 3.88 7.08
CA ARG A 62 30.51 4.74 5.87
C ARG A 62 29.54 4.33 4.75
N LEU A 63 28.52 3.54 5.06
CA LEU A 63 27.52 3.09 4.09
C LEU A 63 26.54 4.21 3.75
N THR A 64 26.15 4.27 2.48
CA THR A 64 25.06 5.12 2.03
C THR A 64 23.71 4.48 2.34
N VAL A 65 22.66 5.30 2.48
CA VAL A 65 21.29 4.80 2.74
C VAL A 65 20.84 3.81 1.67
N SER A 66 21.26 4.01 0.41
CA SER A 66 20.99 3.09 -0.70
C SER A 66 21.66 1.73 -0.53
N GLU A 67 22.88 1.68 -0.02
CA GLU A 67 23.62 0.44 0.23
C GLU A 67 23.05 -0.31 1.43
N ILE A 68 22.66 0.40 2.50
CA ILE A 68 22.00 -0.19 3.66
C ILE A 68 20.74 -0.93 3.22
N ILE A 69 19.88 -0.29 2.42
CA ILE A 69 18.61 -0.86 1.96
C ILE A 69 18.81 -2.09 1.05
N LYS A 70 19.81 -2.04 0.17
CA LYS A 70 20.21 -3.21 -0.64
C LYS A 70 20.72 -4.36 0.24
N SER A 71 21.47 -4.05 1.29
CA SER A 71 22.06 -5.06 2.19
C SER A 71 21.05 -5.72 3.13
N THR A 72 19.98 -5.00 3.52
CA THR A 72 18.94 -5.50 4.44
C THR A 72 17.77 -6.15 3.73
N GLY A 73 17.69 -6.07 2.40
CA GLY A 73 16.55 -6.59 1.63
C GLY A 73 15.26 -5.77 1.82
N HIS A 74 15.39 -4.51 2.25
CA HIS A 74 14.25 -3.61 2.45
C HIS A 74 13.76 -3.08 1.10
N PRO A 75 12.44 -2.99 0.84
CA PRO A 75 11.95 -2.47 -0.43
C PRO A 75 12.43 -1.05 -0.69
N LEU A 76 13.01 -0.80 -1.87
CA LEU A 76 13.51 0.53 -2.27
C LEU A 76 12.43 1.62 -2.24
N CYS A 77 11.14 1.23 -2.37
CA CYS A 77 9.98 2.10 -2.28
C CYS A 77 9.64 2.57 -0.86
N GLN A 78 10.28 2.01 0.17
CA GLN A 78 10.11 2.39 1.58
C GLN A 78 11.37 3.02 2.16
N ARG A 79 12.12 3.75 1.33
CA ARG A 79 13.32 4.50 1.74
C ARG A 79 13.05 5.47 2.89
N SER A 80 11.85 6.07 2.91
CA SER A 80 11.38 6.98 3.96
C SER A 80 11.33 6.37 5.37
N VAL A 81 11.30 5.05 5.50
CA VAL A 81 11.26 4.37 6.81
C VAL A 81 12.63 4.35 7.49
N VAL A 82 13.71 4.55 6.72
CA VAL A 82 15.09 4.54 7.21
C VAL A 82 15.60 5.95 7.55
N TYR A 83 14.94 6.99 7.01
CA TYR A 83 15.27 8.39 7.33
C TYR A 83 14.72 8.82 8.69
#